data_AF-A0A356TWP6-F1
#
_entry.id   AF-A0A356TWP6-F1
#
_cell.length_a   1.000
_cell.length_b   1.000
_cell.length_c   1.000
_cell.angle_alpha   90.00
_cell.angle_beta   90.00
_cell.angle_gamma   90.00
#
_symmetry.space_group_name_H-M   'P 1'
#
loop_
_entity.id
_entity.type
_entity.pdbx_description
1 polymer ?
#
loop_
_entity_poly.entity_id
_entity_poly.type
_entity_poly.pdbx_seq_one_letter_code
_entity_poly.pdbx_strand_id
1 'polypeptide(L)'
;MHHPSDSSTDRDMTWDEIDALLGDDDPLADTATHSVERFETITPTARAILRTEQVTVDRSGGFGAMMESFDAPVVELFFDYAGQRISASDPRDRFFKAAAGGMRIVKRDFAAETRARCLLESFGAIDLECMTEWAVPPGSRAHYLLKCDGDVHDYCGFTAWVVPQLRKVGWTVELESGYPYQVVGADAPDWYARVEPDEQR
;
A
#
# COMPACT_ATOMS: atom_id res chain seq x y z
N MET A 1 66.70 -37.81 -40.70
CA MET A 1 66.57 -37.95 -39.23
C MET A 1 67.48 -36.93 -38.57
N HIS A 2 66.91 -35.85 -38.02
CA HIS A 2 67.26 -35.23 -36.73
C HIS A 2 66.47 -33.91 -36.57
N HIS A 3 65.51 -33.91 -35.65
CA HIS A 3 64.95 -32.73 -34.98
C HIS A 3 65.95 -32.23 -33.93
N PRO A 4 65.93 -30.93 -33.55
CA PRO A 4 65.14 -30.43 -32.40
C PRO A 4 64.57 -29.02 -32.68
N SER A 5 63.80 -28.30 -31.86
CA SER A 5 62.85 -28.52 -30.76
C SER A 5 62.35 -27.11 -30.42
N ASP A 6 61.08 -27.00 -30.09
CA ASP A 6 60.40 -25.80 -29.61
C ASP A 6 61.08 -25.10 -28.42
N SER A 7 60.95 -23.78 -28.37
CA SER A 7 60.77 -23.05 -27.11
C SER A 7 59.86 -21.84 -27.36
N SER A 8 58.56 -22.12 -27.31
CA SER A 8 57.51 -21.16 -27.01
C SER A 8 57.89 -20.37 -25.75
N THR A 9 58.01 -19.05 -25.86
CA THR A 9 57.99 -18.15 -24.71
C THR A 9 56.66 -17.43 -24.75
N ASP A 10 55.69 -18.05 -24.10
CA ASP A 10 54.41 -17.46 -23.71
C ASP A 10 54.73 -16.30 -22.77
N ARG A 11 54.58 -15.06 -23.25
CA ARG A 11 54.77 -13.86 -22.43
C ARG A 11 53.39 -13.43 -21.98
N ASP A 12 53.03 -13.77 -20.75
CA ASP A 12 51.83 -13.26 -20.08
C ASP A 12 51.87 -11.72 -20.10
N MET A 13 50.89 -11.13 -20.78
CA MET A 13 50.65 -9.69 -20.74
C MET A 13 50.15 -9.31 -19.35
N THR A 14 50.72 -8.25 -18.79
CA THR A 14 50.29 -7.75 -17.49
C THR A 14 48.93 -7.09 -17.62
N TRP A 15 48.11 -7.17 -16.57
CA TRP A 15 46.78 -6.56 -16.55
C TRP A 15 46.81 -5.04 -16.81
N ASP A 16 47.90 -4.37 -16.44
CA ASP A 16 48.14 -2.94 -16.72
C ASP A 16 48.33 -2.65 -18.23
N GLU A 17 48.89 -3.58 -19.00
CA GLU A 17 49.03 -3.46 -20.46
C GLU A 17 47.69 -3.70 -21.19
N ILE A 18 46.79 -4.49 -20.59
CA ILE A 18 45.43 -4.71 -21.11
C ILE A 18 44.56 -3.47 -20.87
N ASP A 19 44.67 -2.85 -19.69
CA ASP A 19 43.91 -1.64 -19.34
C ASP A 19 44.32 -0.44 -20.22
N ALA A 20 45.61 -0.32 -20.57
CA ALA A 20 46.10 0.71 -21.49
C ALA A 20 45.65 0.51 -22.95
N LEU A 21 45.31 -0.73 -23.35
CA LEU A 21 44.80 -1.07 -24.68
C LEU A 21 43.29 -0.84 -24.83
N LEU A 22 42.55 -0.83 -23.71
CA LEU A 22 41.11 -0.58 -23.64
C LEU A 22 40.78 0.90 -23.40
N GLY A 23 41.68 1.80 -23.83
CA GLY A 23 41.58 3.25 -23.66
C GLY A 23 40.16 3.81 -23.89
N ASP A 24 39.82 4.74 -22.99
CA ASP A 24 38.61 5.57 -22.93
C ASP A 24 38.26 6.25 -24.26
N ASP A 25 37.55 5.56 -25.14
CA ASP A 25 36.82 6.15 -26.27
C ASP A 25 35.41 5.54 -26.31
N ASP A 26 34.54 6.02 -25.41
CA ASP A 26 33.09 5.99 -25.63
C ASP A 26 32.65 7.37 -26.17
N PRO A 27 32.61 7.56 -27.51
CA PRO A 27 32.21 8.83 -28.12
C PRO A 27 30.69 9.08 -28.09
N LEU A 28 29.93 8.42 -27.20
CA LEU A 28 28.48 8.66 -27.05
C LEU A 28 28.08 9.36 -25.74
N ALA A 29 29.04 9.75 -24.89
CA ALA A 29 28.75 10.48 -23.67
C ALA A 29 28.57 12.01 -23.87
N ASP A 30 27.88 12.46 -24.93
CA ASP A 30 27.55 13.88 -25.06
C ASP A 30 26.24 14.12 -25.81
N THR A 31 25.11 14.00 -25.09
CA THR A 31 23.91 14.89 -25.14
C THR A 31 22.72 14.30 -24.37
N ALA A 32 22.93 13.87 -23.11
CA ALA A 32 21.82 13.86 -22.17
C ALA A 32 21.67 15.28 -21.62
N THR A 33 20.95 16.13 -22.37
CA THR A 33 20.35 17.34 -21.81
C THR A 33 19.55 16.89 -20.59
N HIS A 34 20.12 17.05 -19.39
CA HIS A 34 19.41 16.88 -18.13
C HIS A 34 18.42 18.05 -18.04
N SER A 35 17.31 17.94 -18.77
CA SER A 35 16.10 18.67 -18.41
C SER A 35 15.78 18.24 -16.99
N VAL A 36 16.13 19.12 -16.04
CA VAL A 36 15.79 18.95 -14.62
C VAL A 36 14.28 18.77 -14.57
N GLU A 37 13.83 17.52 -14.42
CA GLU A 37 12.42 17.20 -14.23
C GLU A 37 12.01 17.95 -12.96
N ARG A 38 11.30 19.08 -13.13
CA ARG A 38 10.76 19.84 -12.00
C ARG A 38 9.62 19.02 -11.43
N PHE A 39 9.94 18.24 -10.40
CA PHE A 39 8.95 17.53 -9.62
C PHE A 39 8.14 18.52 -8.79
N GLU A 40 6.83 18.31 -8.78
CA GLU A 40 5.96 18.92 -7.80
C GLU A 40 5.91 18.04 -6.55
N THR A 41 6.02 18.66 -5.38
CA THR A 41 5.83 17.99 -4.09
C THR A 41 4.45 18.37 -3.56
N ILE A 42 3.60 17.36 -3.42
CA ILE A 42 2.25 17.51 -2.89
C ILE A 42 2.14 16.56 -1.69
N THR A 43 1.75 17.08 -0.52
CA THR A 43 1.46 16.22 0.63
C THR A 43 0.18 15.43 0.37
N PRO A 44 0.21 14.08 0.41
CA PRO A 44 -0.97 13.29 0.14
C PRO A 44 -1.98 13.36 1.29
N THR A 45 -3.27 13.31 0.94
CA THR A 45 -4.35 13.04 1.88
C THR A 45 -4.67 11.55 1.86
N ALA A 46 -4.54 10.89 3.00
CA ALA A 46 -4.89 9.47 3.12
C ALA A 46 -6.40 9.26 2.99
N ARG A 47 -6.78 8.24 2.24
CA ARG A 47 -8.17 7.94 1.96
C ARG A 47 -8.45 6.45 2.07
N ALA A 48 -9.39 6.09 2.93
CA ALA A 48 -9.78 4.71 3.20
C ALA A 48 -11.22 4.46 2.75
N ILE A 49 -11.47 3.33 2.12
CA ILE A 49 -12.81 2.81 1.85
C ILE A 49 -12.97 1.53 2.66
N LEU A 50 -13.93 1.50 3.58
CA LEU A 50 -14.29 0.31 4.34
C LEU A 50 -15.41 -0.43 3.62
N ARG A 51 -15.24 -1.73 3.46
CA ARG A 51 -16.24 -2.64 2.88
C ARG A 51 -16.18 -4.00 3.57
N THR A 52 -17.10 -4.87 3.18
CA THR A 52 -17.11 -6.26 3.62
C THR A 52 -16.74 -7.14 2.44
N GLU A 53 -15.79 -8.05 2.64
CA GLU A 53 -15.45 -9.08 1.66
C GLU A 53 -15.42 -10.45 2.33
N GLN A 54 -15.63 -11.51 1.54
CA GLN A 54 -15.49 -12.89 2.01
C GLN A 54 -14.01 -13.23 2.11
N VAL A 55 -13.50 -13.36 3.32
CA VAL A 55 -12.10 -13.71 3.59
C VAL A 55 -12.03 -15.18 3.95
N THR A 56 -11.00 -15.86 3.46
CA THR A 56 -10.72 -17.26 3.79
C THR A 56 -9.46 -17.36 4.62
N VAL A 57 -9.53 -18.08 5.72
CA VAL A 57 -8.38 -18.39 6.57
C VAL A 57 -8.07 -19.88 6.52
N ASP A 58 -6.79 -20.22 6.36
CA ASP A 58 -6.27 -21.58 6.54
C ASP A 58 -5.99 -21.82 8.02
N ARG A 59 -6.77 -22.71 8.66
CA ARG A 59 -6.58 -23.11 10.07
C ARG A 59 -5.93 -24.47 10.20
N SER A 60 -5.21 -24.93 9.18
CA SER A 60 -4.54 -26.24 9.20
C SER A 60 -3.36 -26.27 10.17
N GLY A 61 -3.64 -26.51 11.45
CA GLY A 61 -2.63 -26.76 12.49
C GLY A 61 -2.12 -28.23 12.53
N GLY A 62 -2.44 -29.07 11.53
CA GLY A 62 -2.16 -30.51 11.56
C GLY A 62 -2.56 -31.27 10.29
N PHE A 63 -2.95 -32.56 10.42
CA PHE A 63 -3.38 -33.39 9.29
C PHE A 63 -4.79 -33.03 8.81
N GLY A 64 -4.88 -32.13 7.83
CA GLY A 64 -6.11 -31.81 7.11
C GLY A 64 -6.18 -30.33 6.75
N ALA A 65 -6.58 -30.02 5.52
CA ALA A 65 -6.88 -28.65 5.13
C ALA A 65 -8.22 -28.24 5.77
N MET A 66 -8.17 -27.27 6.68
CA MET A 66 -9.36 -26.64 7.25
C MET A 66 -9.38 -25.19 6.81
N MET A 67 -10.04 -24.94 5.68
CA MET A 67 -10.30 -23.58 5.22
C MET A 67 -11.64 -23.12 5.76
N GLU A 68 -11.66 -21.92 6.32
CA GLU A 68 -12.87 -21.29 6.83
C GLU A 68 -13.06 -19.95 6.12
N SER A 69 -14.25 -19.75 5.55
CA SER A 69 -14.59 -18.50 4.86
C SER A 69 -15.69 -17.77 5.60
N PHE A 70 -15.52 -16.47 5.79
CA PHE A 70 -16.51 -15.61 6.46
C PHE A 70 -16.40 -14.17 5.97
N ASP A 71 -17.46 -13.41 6.19
CA ASP A 71 -17.50 -11.99 5.84
C ASP A 71 -16.73 -11.16 6.88
N ALA A 72 -15.71 -10.44 6.42
CA ALA A 72 -14.88 -9.61 7.29
C ALA A 72 -14.73 -8.19 6.73
N PRO A 73 -14.63 -7.18 7.60
CA PRO A 73 -14.28 -5.82 7.18
C PRO A 73 -12.87 -5.74 6.61
N VAL A 74 -12.78 -5.13 5.43
CA VAL A 74 -11.50 -4.84 4.78
C VAL A 74 -11.40 -3.35 4.44
N VAL A 75 -10.18 -2.88 4.28
CA VAL A 75 -9.87 -1.49 3.91
C VAL A 75 -9.16 -1.45 2.57
N GLU A 76 -9.71 -0.69 1.63
CA GLU A 76 -8.97 -0.23 0.47
C GLU A 76 -8.35 1.14 0.78
N LEU A 77 -7.02 1.24 0.64
CA LEU A 77 -6.26 2.45 0.97
C LEU A 77 -5.76 3.15 -0.29
N PHE A 78 -5.91 4.47 -0.30
CA PHE A 78 -5.42 5.36 -1.33
C PHE A 78 -4.75 6.60 -0.75
N PHE A 79 -3.98 7.26 -1.60
CA PHE A 79 -3.40 8.57 -1.34
C PHE A 79 -3.86 9.56 -2.40
N ASP A 80 -4.52 10.63 -1.96
CA ASP A 80 -5.00 11.71 -2.82
C ASP A 80 -3.97 12.85 -2.88
N TYR A 81 -3.44 13.08 -4.07
CA TYR A 81 -2.48 14.15 -4.35
C TYR A 81 -3.19 15.33 -5.02
N ALA A 82 -4.03 16.00 -4.24
CA ALA A 82 -4.86 17.13 -4.66
C ALA A 82 -5.74 16.80 -5.88
N GLY A 83 -6.59 15.77 -5.71
CA GLY A 83 -7.57 15.27 -6.66
C GLY A 83 -7.11 14.05 -7.47
N GLN A 84 -5.80 13.77 -7.50
CA GLN A 84 -5.27 12.56 -8.14
C GLN A 84 -5.14 11.44 -7.11
N ARG A 85 -6.00 10.44 -7.21
CA ARG A 85 -5.97 9.27 -6.32
C ARG A 85 -4.98 8.22 -6.84
N ILE A 86 -4.12 7.74 -5.96
CA ILE A 86 -3.14 6.68 -6.20
C ILE A 86 -3.42 5.53 -5.21
N SER A 87 -3.44 4.28 -5.68
CA SER A 87 -3.62 3.11 -4.83
C SER A 87 -2.42 2.93 -3.92
N ALA A 88 -2.62 2.44 -2.69
CA ALA A 88 -1.50 2.18 -1.79
C ALA A 88 -0.53 1.11 -2.38
N SER A 89 -1.04 0.08 -3.05
CA SER A 89 -0.22 -0.93 -3.76
C SER A 89 0.24 -0.52 -5.17
N ASP A 90 0.07 0.74 -5.59
CA ASP A 90 0.67 1.20 -6.86
C ASP A 90 2.21 1.13 -6.74
N PRO A 91 2.93 0.49 -7.68
CA PRO A 91 4.38 0.35 -7.57
C PRO A 91 5.15 1.59 -8.05
N ARG A 92 4.49 2.54 -8.74
CA ARG A 92 5.16 3.71 -9.33
C ARG A 92 5.57 4.70 -8.26
N ASP A 93 6.75 5.28 -8.37
CA ASP A 93 7.26 6.31 -7.46
C ASP A 93 6.83 7.75 -7.83
N ARG A 94 6.28 7.90 -9.04
CA ARG A 94 5.84 9.18 -9.61
C ARG A 94 4.71 8.99 -10.62
N PHE A 95 3.96 10.05 -10.86
CA PHE A 95 2.87 10.06 -11.83
C PHE A 95 2.72 11.44 -12.47
N PHE A 96 1.98 11.50 -13.57
CA PHE A 96 1.65 12.75 -14.23
C PHE A 96 0.31 13.29 -13.73
N LYS A 97 0.26 14.59 -13.47
CA LYS A 97 -0.96 15.31 -13.10
C LYS A 97 -1.18 16.48 -14.06
N ALA A 98 -2.44 16.69 -14.46
CA ALA A 98 -2.82 17.87 -15.22
C ALA A 98 -2.77 19.12 -14.31
N ALA A 99 -2.11 20.18 -14.79
CA ALA A 99 -2.04 21.47 -14.13
C ALA A 99 -2.34 22.60 -15.13
N ALA A 100 -2.56 23.82 -14.62
CA ALA A 100 -2.69 24.99 -15.48
C ALA A 100 -1.39 25.15 -16.31
N GLY A 101 -1.51 25.05 -17.63
CA GLY A 101 -0.38 25.16 -18.56
C GLY A 101 0.39 23.85 -18.81
N GLY A 102 -0.20 22.68 -18.58
CA GLY A 102 0.30 21.39 -19.09
C GLY A 102 0.35 20.27 -18.06
N MET A 103 1.09 19.21 -18.38
CA MET A 103 1.36 18.11 -17.44
C MET A 103 2.50 18.47 -16.49
N ARG A 104 2.40 17.98 -15.25
CA ARG A 104 3.44 18.03 -14.22
C ARG A 104 3.74 16.63 -13.73
N ILE A 105 5.01 16.38 -13.39
CA ILE A 105 5.42 15.12 -12.76
C ILE A 105 5.36 15.34 -11.25
N VAL A 106 4.58 14.51 -10.56
CA VAL A 106 4.48 14.52 -9.10
C VAL A 106 5.23 13.30 -8.58
N LYS A 107 6.16 13.53 -7.65
CA LYS A 107 6.82 12.44 -6.92
C LYS A 107 5.94 12.07 -5.73
N ARG A 108 5.78 10.76 -5.47
CA ARG A 108 5.07 10.29 -4.29
C ARG A 108 5.87 10.58 -3.02
N ASP A 109 5.16 11.00 -1.98
CA ASP A 109 5.71 11.18 -0.64
C ASP A 109 5.53 9.88 0.16
N PHE A 110 6.38 8.88 -0.14
CA PHE A 110 6.34 7.60 0.56
C PHE A 110 6.48 7.73 2.08
N ALA A 111 7.19 8.75 2.57
CA ALA A 111 7.32 8.96 4.02
C ALA A 111 5.96 9.33 4.64
N ALA A 112 5.17 10.19 3.99
CA ALA A 112 3.81 10.48 4.42
C ALA A 112 2.88 9.27 4.29
N GLU A 113 3.01 8.51 3.19
CA GLU A 113 2.23 7.29 2.98
C GLU A 113 2.50 6.23 4.06
N THR A 114 3.77 5.96 4.37
CA THR A 114 4.17 5.03 5.44
C THR A 114 3.63 5.48 6.79
N ARG A 115 3.70 6.78 7.14
CA ARG A 115 3.14 7.28 8.40
C ARG A 115 1.62 7.04 8.48
N ALA A 116 0.91 7.22 7.37
CA ALA A 116 -0.52 6.95 7.32
C ALA A 116 -0.83 5.45 7.48
N ARG A 117 -0.06 4.57 6.84
CA ARG A 117 -0.15 3.11 7.03
C ARG A 117 0.08 2.70 8.48
N CYS A 118 1.18 3.17 9.09
CA CYS A 118 1.48 2.89 10.50
C CYS A 118 0.38 3.38 11.44
N LEU A 119 -0.23 4.53 11.15
CA LEU A 119 -1.37 5.02 11.94
C LEU A 119 -2.57 4.07 11.83
N LEU A 120 -2.93 3.64 10.62
CA LEU A 120 -4.02 2.69 10.40
C LEU A 120 -3.75 1.35 11.10
N GLU A 121 -2.53 0.85 10.99
CA GLU A 121 -2.06 -0.38 11.65
C GLU A 121 -2.09 -0.27 13.17
N SER A 122 -1.79 0.91 13.73
CA SER A 122 -1.88 1.16 15.18
C SER A 122 -3.31 1.02 15.73
N PHE A 123 -4.32 1.10 14.87
CA PHE A 123 -5.73 0.85 15.22
C PHE A 123 -6.18 -0.60 15.01
N GLY A 124 -5.26 -1.50 14.65
CA GLY A 124 -5.54 -2.94 14.49
C GLY A 124 -5.91 -3.37 13.08
N ALA A 125 -5.67 -2.53 12.06
CA ALA A 125 -5.68 -2.99 10.68
C ALA A 125 -4.41 -3.80 10.39
N ILE A 126 -4.53 -4.89 9.64
CA ILE A 126 -3.43 -5.80 9.34
C ILE A 126 -3.22 -5.80 7.82
N ASP A 127 -2.00 -5.51 7.39
CA ASP A 127 -1.63 -5.48 5.97
C ASP A 127 -1.75 -6.90 5.39
N LEU A 128 -2.60 -7.06 4.38
CA LEU A 128 -2.85 -8.33 3.72
C LEU A 128 -1.61 -8.86 3.01
N GLU A 129 -0.69 -7.99 2.57
CA GLU A 129 0.58 -8.41 1.96
C GLU A 129 1.48 -9.17 2.96
N CYS A 130 1.27 -8.96 4.27
CA CYS A 130 1.99 -9.66 5.33
C CYS A 130 1.31 -10.97 5.78
N MET A 131 0.12 -11.31 5.27
CA MET A 131 -0.65 -12.47 5.73
C MET A 131 -0.55 -13.64 4.75
N THR A 132 0.00 -14.77 5.21
CA THR A 132 0.08 -16.00 4.40
C THR A 132 -1.09 -16.94 4.60
N GLU A 133 -1.71 -16.92 5.78
CA GLU A 133 -2.83 -17.81 6.13
C GLU A 133 -4.20 -17.24 5.73
N TRP A 134 -4.23 -16.00 5.26
CA TRP A 134 -5.46 -15.27 4.94
C TRP A 134 -5.49 -14.93 3.47
N ALA A 135 -6.62 -15.19 2.83
CA ALA A 135 -6.85 -14.92 1.43
C ALA A 135 -8.12 -14.11 1.23
N VAL A 136 -8.02 -13.04 0.47
CA VAL A 136 -9.16 -12.28 -0.05
C VAL A 136 -9.61 -12.84 -1.41
N PRO A 137 -10.84 -12.53 -1.88
CA PRO A 137 -11.32 -13.02 -3.16
C PRO A 137 -10.44 -12.58 -4.34
N PRO A 138 -10.36 -13.37 -5.42
CA PRO A 138 -9.67 -12.95 -6.63
C PRO A 138 -10.18 -11.60 -7.15
N GLY A 139 -9.26 -10.67 -7.43
CA GLY A 139 -9.61 -9.32 -7.87
C GLY A 139 -10.01 -8.37 -6.74
N SER A 140 -9.89 -8.79 -5.48
CA SER A 140 -10.01 -7.90 -4.33
C SER A 140 -9.04 -6.72 -4.46
N ARG A 141 -9.50 -5.56 -3.99
CA ARG A 141 -8.71 -4.33 -3.89
C ARG A 141 -8.38 -3.98 -2.45
N ALA A 142 -8.69 -4.88 -1.52
CA ALA A 142 -8.37 -4.72 -0.12
C ALA A 142 -6.85 -4.67 0.06
N HIS A 143 -6.40 -3.75 0.90
CA HIS A 143 -5.02 -3.63 1.35
C HIS A 143 -4.88 -4.12 2.79
N TYR A 144 -5.92 -3.94 3.60
CA TYR A 144 -5.93 -4.35 5.00
C TYR A 144 -7.16 -5.16 5.37
N LEU A 145 -6.98 -6.09 6.30
CA LEU A 145 -8.05 -6.73 7.07
C LEU A 145 -8.18 -6.00 8.42
N LEU A 146 -9.40 -5.72 8.87
CA LEU A 146 -9.58 -5.20 10.23
C LEU A 146 -9.61 -6.36 11.21
N LYS A 147 -8.74 -6.33 12.24
CA LYS A 147 -8.68 -7.31 13.34
C LYS A 147 -8.95 -8.76 12.90
N CYS A 148 -7.92 -9.46 12.44
CA CYS A 148 -8.03 -10.81 11.85
C CYS A 148 -8.91 -11.79 12.65
N ASP A 149 -8.87 -11.77 13.98
CA ASP A 149 -9.71 -12.63 14.84
C ASP A 149 -10.81 -11.87 15.61
N GLY A 150 -11.18 -10.70 15.10
CA GLY A 150 -12.17 -9.83 15.72
C GLY A 150 -13.60 -10.34 15.57
N ASP A 151 -14.46 -9.91 16.49
CA ASP A 151 -15.89 -10.17 16.42
C ASP A 151 -16.68 -8.93 15.95
N VAL A 152 -18.00 -9.07 15.93
CA VAL A 152 -18.93 -7.99 15.58
C VAL A 152 -18.72 -6.72 16.42
N HIS A 153 -18.36 -6.87 17.70
CA HIS A 153 -18.14 -5.74 18.62
C HIS A 153 -16.82 -5.04 18.32
N ASP A 154 -15.78 -5.78 17.95
CA ASP A 154 -14.52 -5.22 17.49
C ASP A 154 -14.69 -4.35 16.24
N TYR A 155 -15.44 -4.84 15.25
CA TYR A 155 -15.69 -4.12 14.00
C TYR A 155 -16.57 -2.89 14.20
N CYS A 156 -17.62 -3.01 15.05
CA CYS A 156 -18.42 -1.86 15.48
C CYS A 156 -17.56 -0.83 16.19
N GLY A 157 -16.72 -1.26 17.13
CA GLY A 157 -15.83 -0.40 17.91
C GLY A 157 -14.82 0.32 17.03
N PHE A 158 -14.23 -0.39 16.05
CA PHE A 158 -13.34 0.21 15.06
C PHE A 158 -14.08 1.33 14.33
N THR A 159 -15.25 1.06 13.77
CA THR A 159 -15.93 2.09 12.96
C THR A 159 -16.39 3.26 13.84
N ALA A 160 -16.99 2.99 14.99
CA ALA A 160 -17.53 4.01 15.89
C ALA A 160 -16.44 4.91 16.50
N TRP A 161 -15.24 4.38 16.75
CA TRP A 161 -14.19 5.13 17.43
C TRP A 161 -13.06 5.57 16.50
N VAL A 162 -12.52 4.66 15.67
CA VAL A 162 -11.34 4.91 14.82
C VAL A 162 -11.68 5.83 13.66
N VAL A 163 -12.80 5.61 12.97
CA VAL A 163 -13.16 6.44 11.80
C VAL A 163 -13.28 7.93 12.16
N PRO A 164 -13.93 8.33 13.27
CA PRO A 164 -13.88 9.71 13.73
C PRO A 164 -12.47 10.23 14.02
N GLN A 165 -11.57 9.43 14.59
CA GLN A 165 -10.18 9.88 14.84
C GLN A 165 -9.41 10.08 13.55
N LEU A 166 -9.53 9.15 12.58
CA LEU A 166 -8.91 9.28 11.27
C LEU A 166 -9.37 10.56 10.55
N ARG A 167 -10.68 10.83 10.58
CA ARG A 167 -11.25 12.06 10.02
C ARG A 167 -10.70 13.33 10.70
N LYS A 168 -10.55 13.33 12.03
CA LYS A 168 -9.96 14.46 12.77
C LYS A 168 -8.52 14.78 12.37
N VAL A 169 -7.75 13.77 12.00
CA VAL A 169 -6.36 13.94 11.52
C VAL A 169 -6.26 14.16 10.01
N GLY A 170 -7.39 14.42 9.34
CA GLY A 170 -7.46 14.83 7.93
C GLY A 170 -7.68 13.70 6.93
N TRP A 171 -7.99 12.48 7.37
CA TRP A 171 -8.31 11.39 6.43
C TRP A 171 -9.70 11.55 5.83
N THR A 172 -9.83 11.14 4.59
CA THR A 172 -11.14 10.87 3.99
C THR A 172 -11.50 9.41 4.19
N VAL A 173 -12.58 9.13 4.92
CA VAL A 173 -13.02 7.74 5.17
C VAL A 173 -14.44 7.55 4.64
N GLU A 174 -14.59 6.63 3.70
CA GLU A 174 -15.85 6.24 3.08
C GLU A 174 -16.26 4.86 3.62
N LEU A 175 -17.53 4.72 4.01
CA LEU A 175 -18.14 3.43 4.33
C LEU A 175 -18.98 3.02 3.13
N GLU A 176 -18.68 1.87 2.52
CA GLU A 176 -19.48 1.36 1.42
C GLU A 176 -20.92 1.06 1.88
N SER A 177 -21.90 1.20 0.98
CA SER A 177 -23.32 1.02 1.34
C SER A 177 -23.65 -0.37 1.89
N GLY A 178 -22.92 -1.40 1.46
CA GLY A 178 -23.04 -2.78 1.96
C GLY A 178 -22.30 -3.05 3.26
N TYR A 179 -21.54 -2.08 3.78
CA TYR A 179 -20.79 -2.25 5.03
C TYR A 179 -21.75 -2.21 6.23
N PRO A 180 -21.81 -3.26 7.08
CA PRO A 180 -22.85 -3.39 8.10
C PRO A 180 -22.64 -2.45 9.30
N TYR A 181 -21.40 -2.02 9.56
CA TYR A 181 -21.04 -1.24 10.74
C TYR A 181 -21.10 0.27 10.47
N GLN A 182 -22.28 0.76 10.08
CA GLN A 182 -22.48 2.17 9.76
C GLN A 182 -22.45 3.06 11.01
N VAL A 183 -21.79 4.20 10.90
CA VAL A 183 -21.76 5.20 11.98
C VAL A 183 -22.60 6.39 11.59
N VAL A 184 -23.56 6.69 12.43
CA VAL A 184 -24.42 7.87 12.32
C VAL A 184 -23.60 9.08 12.78
N GLY A 185 -23.41 10.04 11.88
CA GLY A 185 -22.57 11.22 12.13
C GLY A 185 -23.16 12.17 13.16
N ALA A 186 -22.35 13.12 13.63
CA ALA A 186 -22.76 14.14 14.61
C ALA A 186 -23.90 15.07 14.10
N ASP A 187 -24.11 15.12 12.79
CA ASP A 187 -25.21 15.88 12.16
C ASP A 187 -26.54 15.11 12.15
N ALA A 188 -26.56 13.90 12.69
CA ALA A 188 -27.79 13.13 12.83
C ALA A 188 -28.69 13.72 13.91
N PRO A 189 -30.02 13.57 13.77
CA PRO A 189 -30.94 14.00 14.80
C PRO A 189 -30.59 13.34 16.14
N ASP A 190 -30.68 14.12 17.21
CA ASP A 190 -30.52 13.62 18.57
C ASP A 190 -31.35 12.36 18.78
N TRP A 191 -30.73 11.35 19.38
CA TRP A 191 -31.37 10.07 19.64
C TRP A 191 -32.19 10.19 20.93
N TYR A 192 -33.51 10.06 20.79
CA TYR A 192 -34.43 10.05 21.93
C TYR A 192 -35.01 8.65 22.10
N ALA A 193 -35.00 8.14 23.34
CA ALA A 193 -35.74 6.95 23.70
C ALA A 193 -36.94 7.37 24.56
N ARG A 194 -38.15 6.95 24.17
CA ARG A 194 -39.32 7.04 25.03
C ARG A 194 -39.34 5.81 25.92
N VAL A 195 -38.95 5.99 27.19
CA VAL A 195 -39.00 4.93 28.20
C VAL A 195 -40.34 5.04 28.93
N GLU A 196 -41.17 4.01 28.80
CA GLU A 196 -42.37 3.86 29.63
C GLU A 196 -41.93 3.29 31.00
N PRO A 197 -42.48 3.78 32.12
CA PRO A 197 -42.13 3.29 33.45
C PRO A 197 -42.52 1.82 33.60
N ASP A 198 -41.61 1.03 34.17
CA ASP A 198 -41.84 -0.38 34.47
C ASP A 198 -42.84 -0.47 35.65
N GLU A 199 -44.05 -0.97 35.40
CA GLU A 199 -45.02 -1.29 36.45
C GLU A 199 -44.48 -2.49 37.24
N GLN A 200 -43.64 -2.22 38.23
CA GLN A 200 -43.17 -3.20 39.20
C GLN A 200 -44.38 -3.94 39.79
N ARG A 201 -44.41 -5.26 39.60
CA ARG A 201 -45.43 -6.16 40.12
C ARG A 201 -44.83 -7.13 41.13
#